data_AF-A0A1G9N130-F1
#
_entry.id   AF-A0A1G9N130-F1
#
_cell.length_a   1.000
_cell.length_b   1.000
_cell.length_c   1.000
_cell.angle_alpha   90.00
_cell.angle_beta   90.00
_cell.angle_gamma   90.00
#
_symmetry.space_group_name_H-M   'P 1'
#
loop_
_entity.id
_entity.type
_entity.pdbx_description
1 polymer ?
#
loop_
_entity_poly.entity_id
_entity_poly.type
_entity_poly.pdbx_seq_one_letter_code
_entity_poly.pdbx_strand_id
1 'polypeptide(L)' 'MCLYSYNNKFQTNTILNDEEYELLSKIYKCIEENDNENAQKLTQQLISIQTSKENIETLQDAMNSLK' A
#
# COMPACT_ATOMS: atom_id res chain seq x y z
N MET A 1 26.85 -25.03 4.47
CA MET A 1 25.94 -24.67 5.57
C MET A 1 26.60 -23.54 6.35
N CYS A 2 26.29 -22.29 6.01
CA CYS A 2 26.76 -21.11 6.73
C CYS A 2 25.50 -20.30 7.08
N LEU A 3 25.04 -20.46 8.32
CA LEU A 3 24.02 -19.61 8.94
C LEU A 3 24.64 -18.21 9.08
N TYR A 4 24.44 -17.36 8.08
CA TYR A 4 24.63 -15.93 8.26
C TYR A 4 23.52 -15.44 9.17
N SER A 5 23.89 -15.20 10.43
CA SER A 5 23.12 -14.44 11.40
C SER A 5 22.91 -13.02 10.86
N TYR A 6 21.90 -12.85 10.01
CA TYR A 6 21.42 -11.54 9.61
C TYR A 6 20.74 -10.94 10.84
N ASN A 7 21.44 -10.01 11.47
CA ASN A 7 21.00 -9.26 12.63
C ASN A 7 19.58 -8.71 12.40
N ASN A 8 18.65 -9.19 13.22
CA ASN A 8 17.29 -8.71 13.40
C ASN A 8 17.27 -7.22 13.77
N LYS A 9 17.24 -6.34 12.77
CA LYS A 9 16.77 -4.94 12.91
C LYS A 9 15.95 -4.43 11.72
N PHE A 10 15.41 -5.33 10.91
CA PHE A 10 14.17 -4.99 10.20
C PHE A 10 13.03 -5.16 11.19
N GLN A 11 12.77 -4.12 11.98
CA GLN A 11 11.42 -3.89 12.48
C GLN A 11 10.53 -3.54 11.27
N THR A 12 10.29 -4.51 10.37
CA THR A 12 9.16 -4.48 9.46
C THR A 12 7.95 -4.99 10.24
N ASN A 13 7.60 -4.31 11.33
CA ASN A 13 6.31 -4.49 11.99
C ASN A 13 5.27 -3.59 11.30
N THR A 14 5.18 -3.71 9.99
CA THR A 14 3.97 -3.36 9.26
C THR A 14 3.45 -4.68 8.73
N ILE A 15 2.86 -5.47 9.64
CA ILE A 15 1.97 -6.53 9.22
C ILE A 15 0.82 -5.78 8.55
N LEU A 16 0.87 -5.68 7.22
CA LEU A 16 -0.25 -5.18 6.44
C LEU A 16 -1.46 -6.00 6.86
N ASN A 17 -2.50 -5.33 7.32
CA ASN A 17 -3.73 -6.00 7.69
C ASN A 17 -4.32 -6.67 6.44
N ASP A 18 -5.00 -7.81 6.56
CA ASP A 18 -5.53 -8.53 5.40
C ASP A 18 -6.41 -7.61 4.51
N GLU A 19 -7.11 -6.67 5.14
CA GLU A 19 -7.91 -5.63 4.49
C GLU A 19 -7.07 -4.63 3.68
N GLU A 20 -5.91 -4.20 4.18
CA GLU A 20 -4.99 -3.32 3.44
C GLU A 20 -4.40 -4.03 2.22
N TYR A 21 -4.04 -5.31 2.39
CA TYR A 21 -3.51 -6.14 1.31
C TYR A 21 -4.54 -6.34 0.20
N GLU A 22 -5.80 -6.65 0.55
CA GLU A 22 -6.88 -6.76 -0.43
C GLU A 22 -7.11 -5.45 -1.19
N LEU A 23 -7.12 -4.32 -0.49
CA LEU A 23 -7.30 -3.00 -1.11
C LEU A 23 -6.17 -2.71 -2.09
N LEU A 24 -4.92 -2.96 -1.71
CA LEU A 24 -3.77 -2.81 -2.60
C LEU A 24 -3.89 -3.69 -3.84
N SER A 25 -4.28 -4.97 -3.68
CA SER A 25 -4.46 -5.88 -4.82
C SER A 25 -5.54 -5.38 -5.79
N LYS A 26 -6.65 -4.84 -5.27
CA LYS A 26 -7.72 -4.26 -6.10
C LYS A 26 -7.25 -2.99 -6.82
N ILE A 27 -6.50 -2.12 -6.14
CA ILE A 27 -5.91 -0.90 -6.73
C ILE A 27 -5.00 -1.27 -7.90
N TYR A 28 -4.09 -2.24 -7.71
CA TYR A 28 -3.21 -2.70 -8.77
C TYR A 28 -3.98 -3.19 -10.00
N LYS A 29 -5.03 -4.00 -9.78
CA LYS A 29 -5.86 -4.49 -10.87
C LYS A 29 -6.57 -3.35 -11.63
N CYS A 30 -7.12 -2.37 -10.91
CA CYS A 30 -7.72 -1.19 -11.55
C CYS A 30 -6.70 -0.42 -12.40
N ILE A 31 -5.46 -0.27 -11.93
CA ILE A 31 -4.38 0.37 -12.70
C ILE A 31 -4.04 -0.43 -13.96
N GLU A 32 -3.94 -1.77 -13.86
CA GLU A 32 -3.73 -2.64 -15.02
C GLU A 32 -4.85 -2.53 -16.06
N GLU A 33 -6.10 -2.33 -15.61
CA GLU A 33 -7.28 -2.17 -16.45
C GLU A 33 -7.50 -0.72 -16.95
N ASN A 34 -6.60 0.23 -16.62
CA ASN A 34 -6.75 1.68 -16.85
C ASN A 34 -8.01 2.30 -16.23
N ASP A 35 -8.53 1.67 -15.17
CA ASP A 35 -9.69 2.14 -14.42
C ASP A 35 -9.24 3.12 -13.32
N ASN A 36 -8.88 4.33 -13.74
CA ASN A 36 -8.35 5.37 -12.85
C ASN A 36 -9.40 5.83 -11.82
N GLU A 37 -10.69 5.82 -12.15
CA GLU A 37 -11.74 6.21 -11.19
C GLU A 37 -11.83 5.22 -10.02
N ASN A 38 -11.85 3.92 -10.30
CA ASN A 38 -11.92 2.93 -9.22
C ASN A 38 -10.60 2.82 -8.48
N ALA A 39 -9.45 2.97 -9.15
CA ALA A 39 -8.15 3.07 -8.48
C ALA A 39 -8.12 4.22 -7.47
N GLN A 40 -8.63 5.40 -7.84
CA GLN A 40 -8.72 6.54 -6.92
C GLN A 40 -9.66 6.26 -5.73
N LYS A 41 -10.85 5.69 -5.97
CA LYS A 41 -11.81 5.35 -4.89
C LYS A 41 -11.22 4.36 -3.89
N LEU A 42 -10.57 3.30 -4.38
CA LEU A 42 -9.96 2.28 -3.53
C LEU A 42 -8.74 2.82 -2.78
N THR A 43 -7.95 3.70 -3.40
CA THR A 43 -6.81 4.35 -2.73
C THR A 43 -7.29 5.29 -1.62
N GLN A 44 -8.41 6.01 -1.82
CA GLN A 44 -9.05 6.80 -0.77
C GLN A 44 -9.52 5.94 0.41
N GLN A 45 -10.06 4.75 0.13
CA GLN A 45 -10.43 3.77 1.16
C GLN A 45 -9.20 3.28 1.93
N LEU A 46 -8.10 2.97 1.24
CA LEU A 46 -6.84 2.57 1.86
C LEU A 46 -6.26 3.67 2.76
N ILE A 47 -6.34 4.93 2.34
CA ILE A 47 -5.93 6.09 3.16
C ILE A 47 -6.78 6.17 4.44
N SER A 48 -8.09 5.90 4.36
CA SER A 48 -9.01 6.04 5.50
C SER A 48 -8.75 5.05 6.63
N ILE A 49 -8.17 3.89 6.32
CA ILE A 49 -7.80 2.86 7.31
C ILE A 49 -6.34 2.95 7.75
N GLN A 50 -5.54 3.78 7.07
CA GLN A 50 -4.12 3.90 7.35
C GLN A 50 -3.86 4.79 8.57
N THR A 51 -2.93 4.37 9.42
CA THR A 51 -2.57 5.08 10.66
C THR A 51 -1.25 5.84 10.53
N SER A 52 -0.37 5.40 9.62
CA SER A 52 0.89 6.06 9.35
C SER A 52 0.70 7.29 8.47
N LYS A 53 1.08 8.46 9.00
CA LYS A 53 1.06 9.73 8.25
C LYS A 53 1.92 9.69 6.99
N GLU A 54 3.09 9.06 7.06
CA GLU A 54 4.00 8.89 5.92
C GLU A 54 3.37 8.06 4.80
N ASN A 55 2.65 6.99 5.16
CA ASN A 55 1.92 6.16 4.19
C ASN A 55 0.76 6.94 3.57
N ILE A 56 0.04 7.74 4.35
CA ILE A 56 -1.05 8.59 3.85
C ILE A 56 -0.53 9.60 2.82
N GLU A 57 0.55 10.31 3.12
CA GLU A 57 1.16 11.29 2.20
C GLU A 57 1.60 10.62 0.89
N THR A 58 2.27 9.47 0.99
CA THR A 58 2.71 8.69 -0.18
C THR A 58 1.52 8.25 -1.06
N LEU A 59 0.43 7.77 -0.43
CA LEU A 59 -0.77 7.36 -1.15
C LEU A 59 -1.49 8.55 -1.82
N GLN A 60 -1.51 9.71 -1.18
CA GLN A 60 -2.08 10.94 -1.76
C GLN A 60 -1.28 11.41 -2.98
N ASP A 61 0.05 11.35 -2.92
CA ASP A 61 0.92 11.69 -4.06
C ASP A 61 0.74 10.71 -5.22
N ALA A 62 0.62 9.41 -4.91
CA ALA A 62 0.29 8.39 -5.91
C ALA A 62 -1.07 8.66 -6.57
N MET A 63 -2.09 9.03 -5.80
CA MET A 63 -3.41 9.41 -6.35
C MET A 63 -3.33 10.61 -7.29
N ASN A 64 -2.54 11.62 -6.94
CA ASN A 64 -2.35 12.81 -7.77
C ASN A 64 -1.64 12.51 -9.09
N SER A 65 -0.83 11.45 -9.12
CA SER A 65 -0.07 10.99 -10.30
C SER A 65 -0.91 10.16 -11.28
N LEU A 66 -2.09 9.68 -10.85
CA LEU A 66 -3.05 8.95 -11.71
C LEU A 66 -3.92 9.90 -12.57
N LYS A 67 -3.62 11.21 -12.60
CA LYS A 67 -4.30 12.22 -13.42
C LYS A 67 -3.93 12.18 -14.89
#